data_AF-A0A519ZYL3-F1
#
_entry.id   AF-A0A519ZYL3-F1
#
_cell.length_a   1.000
_cell.length_b   1.000
_cell.length_c   1.000
_cell.angle_alpha   90.00
_cell.angle_beta   90.00
_cell.angle_gamma   90.00
#
_symmetry.space_group_name_H-M   'P 1'
#
loop_
_entity.id
_entity.type
_entity.pdbx_description
1 polymer ?
#
loop_
_entity_poly.entity_id
_entity_poly.type
_entity_poly.pdbx_seq_one_letter_code
_entity_poly.pdbx_strand_id
1 'polypeptide(L)' 'TTDVLKKLAAEGKKRLLVFSPAFVADCLETLYEITVEYHEEFKALGGDHVQLVESLNDHPKFIEALEEMAIS' A
#
# COMPACT_ATOMS: atom_id res chain seq x y z
N THR A 1 -3.82 -9.00 5.68
CA THR A 1 -2.99 -8.74 4.48
C THR A 1 -2.15 -9.94 4.09
N THR A 2 -1.43 -10.56 5.02
CA THR A 2 -0.65 -11.80 4.85
C THR A 2 -1.34 -12.93 4.07
N ASP A 3 -2.59 -13.28 4.37
CA ASP A 3 -3.26 -14.38 3.64
C ASP A 3 -3.46 -14.06 2.14
N VAL A 4 -3.64 -12.77 1.81
CA VAL A 4 -3.72 -12.31 0.43
C VAL A 4 -2.35 -12.38 -0.25
N LEU A 5 -1.26 -12.04 0.45
CA LEU A 5 0.11 -12.21 -0.07
C LEU A 5 0.39 -13.67 -0.43
N LYS A 6 0.06 -14.61 0.48
CA LYS A 6 0.20 -16.06 0.27
C LYS A 6 -0.60 -16.55 -0.93
N LYS A 7 -1.87 -16.14 -1.02
CA LYS A 7 -2.73 -16.48 -2.15
C LYS A 7 -2.14 -15.97 -3.48
N LEU A 8 -1.75 -14.70 -3.55
CA LEU A 8 -1.23 -14.09 -4.77
C LEU A 8 0.12 -14.69 -5.18
N ALA A 9 0.99 -15.02 -4.23
CA ALA A 9 2.24 -15.73 -4.50
C ALA A 9 1.98 -17.15 -5.04
N ALA A 10 1.04 -17.89 -4.44
CA ALA A 10 0.63 -19.21 -4.90
C ALA A 10 0.00 -19.18 -6.31
N GLU A 11 -0.68 -18.08 -6.67
CA GLU A 11 -1.18 -17.82 -8.02
C GLU A 11 -0.07 -17.41 -9.01
N GLY A 12 1.20 -17.38 -8.59
CA GLY A 12 2.35 -17.05 -9.42
C GLY A 12 2.53 -15.56 -9.69
N LYS A 13 1.84 -14.67 -8.94
CA LYS A 13 2.07 -13.23 -9.04
C LYS A 13 3.47 -12.91 -8.53
N LYS A 14 4.17 -12.04 -9.25
CA LYS A 14 5.58 -11.68 -8.97
C LYS A 14 5.77 -10.29 -8.42
N ARG A 15 4.87 -9.37 -8.72
CA ARG A 15 4.97 -7.97 -8.32
C ARG A 15 3.62 -7.47 -7.82
N LEU A 16 3.61 -6.80 -6.67
CA LEU A 16 2.42 -6.26 -6.04
C LEU A 16 2.56 -4.75 -5.83
N LEU A 17 1.44 -4.05 -6.01
CA LEU A 17 1.23 -2.68 -5.56
C LEU A 17 0.29 -2.73 -4.36
N VAL A 18 0.67 -2.09 -3.26
CA VAL A 18 -0.10 -2.04 -2.01
C VAL A 18 -0.30 -0.58 -1.66
N PHE A 19 -1.52 -0.20 -1.28
CA PHE A 19 -1.84 1.14 -0.80
C PHE A 19 -2.66 1.02 0.50
N SER A 20 -2.56 2.03 1.38
CA SER A 20 -3.29 2.06 2.65
C SER A 20 -4.50 3.00 2.54
N PRO A 21 -5.72 2.50 2.28
CA PRO A 21 -6.88 3.37 2.07
C PRO A 21 -7.38 4.06 3.36
N ALA A 22 -6.98 3.56 4.53
CA ALA A 22 -7.44 4.08 5.82
C ALA A 22 -6.59 5.25 6.35
N PHE A 23 -5.43 5.51 5.74
CA PHE A 23 -4.53 6.60 6.12
C PHE A 23 -4.17 7.42 4.88
N VAL A 24 -4.44 8.72 4.96
CA VAL A 24 -4.22 9.64 3.83
C VAL A 24 -2.79 10.17 3.76
N ALA A 25 -1.99 9.98 4.81
CA ALA A 25 -0.61 10.42 4.91
C ALA A 25 0.31 9.27 5.34
N ASP A 26 1.56 9.32 4.89
CA ASP A 26 2.55 8.29 5.23
C ASP A 26 2.85 8.28 6.73
N CYS A 27 2.77 7.10 7.35
CA CYS A 27 3.09 6.86 8.75
C CYS A 27 4.31 5.94 8.84
N LEU A 28 5.06 6.02 9.94
CA LEU A 28 6.23 5.15 10.15
C LEU A 28 5.85 3.66 10.05
N GLU A 29 4.68 3.32 10.60
CA GLU A 29 4.13 1.96 10.60
C GLU A 29 3.82 1.48 9.17
N THR A 30 3.17 2.30 8.34
CA THR A 30 2.83 1.90 6.95
C THR A 30 4.07 1.77 6.07
N LEU A 31 5.07 2.62 6.27
CA LEU A 31 6.34 2.54 5.56
C LEU A 31 7.07 1.25 5.92
N TYR A 32 7.29 0.99 7.21
CA TYR A 32 8.08 -0.17 7.63
C TYR A 32 7.38 -1.51 7.35
N GLU A 33 6.12 -1.65 7.77
CA GLU A 33 5.37 -2.91 7.64
C GLU A 33 5.21 -3.32 6.17
N ILE A 34 4.87 -2.38 5.28
CA ILE A 34 4.60 -2.71 3.87
C ILE A 34 5.89 -2.87 3.07
N THR A 35 6.87 -1.97 3.25
CA THR A 35 8.08 -1.99 2.42
C THR A 35 9.11 -3.03 2.87
N VAL A 36 9.09 -3.42 4.15
CA VAL A 36 10.02 -4.41 4.70
C VAL A 36 9.30 -5.73 4.96
N GLU A 37 8.39 -5.78 5.93
CA GLU A 37 7.82 -7.06 6.39
C GLU A 37 7.03 -7.78 5.29
N TYR A 38 6.12 -7.09 4.63
CA TYR A 38 5.32 -7.69 3.55
C TYR A 38 6.17 -8.01 2.32
N HIS A 39 7.21 -7.21 2.06
CA HIS A 39 8.13 -7.46 0.97
C HIS A 39 8.94 -8.74 1.22
N GLU A 40 9.48 -8.91 2.43
CA GLU A 40 10.21 -10.11 2.85
C GLU A 40 9.31 -11.35 2.87
N GLU A 41 8.09 -11.23 3.42
CA GLU A 41 7.11 -12.32 3.42
C GLU A 41 6.77 -12.75 1.99
N PHE A 42 6.48 -11.80 1.10
CA PHE A 42 6.13 -12.10 -0.28
C PHE A 42 7.30 -12.72 -1.06
N LYS A 43 8.54 -12.28 -0.80
CA LYS A 43 9.74 -12.90 -1.34
C LYS A 43 9.94 -14.33 -0.86
N ALA A 44 9.74 -14.59 0.44
CA ALA A 44 9.84 -15.94 0.99
C ALA A 44 8.81 -16.90 0.37
N LEU A 45 7.67 -16.38 -0.10
CA LEU A 45 6.61 -17.12 -0.78
C LEU A 45 6.83 -17.28 -2.30
N GLY A 46 7.94 -16.77 -2.85
CA GLY A 46 8.29 -16.88 -4.27
C GLY A 46 7.84 -15.71 -5.15
N GLY A 47 7.38 -14.61 -4.54
CA GLY A 47 7.22 -13.32 -5.21
C GLY A 47 8.55 -12.55 -5.33
N ASP A 48 8.56 -11.45 -6.09
CA ASP A 48 9.78 -10.69 -6.36
C ASP A 48 9.79 -9.31 -5.67
N HIS A 49 8.65 -8.59 -5.69
CA HIS A 49 8.60 -7.22 -5.17
C HIS A 49 7.20 -6.81 -4.69
N VAL A 50 7.15 -6.20 -3.51
CA VAL A 50 6.00 -5.42 -3.02
C VAL A 50 6.39 -3.94 -3.04
N GLN A 51 5.56 -3.12 -3.70
CA GLN A 51 5.72 -1.68 -3.78
C GLN A 51 4.56 -1.00 -3.03
N LEU A 52 4.90 -0.17 -2.05
CA LEU A 52 3.94 0.77 -1.47
C LEU A 52 3.68 1.90 -2.48
N VAL A 53 2.40 2.17 -2.72
CA VAL A 53 1.92 3.37 -3.41
C VAL A 53 1.93 4.52 -2.41
N GLU A 54 2.45 5.67 -2.82
CA GLU A 54 2.50 6.87 -1.99
C GLU A 54 1.10 7.24 -1.48
N SER A 55 1.02 7.65 -0.22
CA SER A 55 -0.23 8.16 0.34
C SER A 55 -0.61 9.49 -0.33
N LEU A 56 -1.86 9.93 -0.11
CA LEU A 56 -2.36 11.15 -0.74
C LEU A 56 -1.59 12.40 -0.32
N ASN A 57 -1.08 12.44 0.92
CA ASN A 57 -0.23 13.51 1.46
C ASN A 57 -0.82 14.90 1.14
N ASP A 58 -0.05 15.78 0.49
CA ASP A 58 -0.44 17.13 0.08
C ASP A 58 -0.88 17.20 -1.41
N HIS A 59 -1.26 16.06 -2.00
CA HIS A 59 -1.60 16.00 -3.42
C HIS A 59 -2.76 16.96 -3.73
N PRO A 60 -2.64 17.87 -4.73
CA PRO A 60 -3.62 18.94 -4.99
C PRO A 60 -5.05 18.44 -5.16
N LYS A 61 -5.26 17.31 -5.84
CA LYS A 61 -6.59 16.71 -6.00
C LYS A 61 -7.23 16.23 -4.70
N PHE A 62 -6.43 15.81 -3.72
CA PHE A 62 -6.96 15.40 -2.43
C PHE A 62 -7.43 16.64 -1.65
N ILE A 63 -6.68 17.73 -1.72
CA ILE A 63 -7.07 19.03 -1.14
C ILE A 63 -8.36 19.54 -1.80
N GLU A 64 -8.46 19.50 -3.13
CA GLU A 64 -9.66 19.87 -3.88
C GLU A 64 -10.88 19.04 -3.45
N ALA A 65 -10.72 17.72 -3.33
CA ALA A 65 -11.79 16.83 -2.85
C ALA A 65 -12.22 17.16 -1.41
N LEU A 66 -11.29 17.50 -0.52
CA LEU A 66 -11.61 17.94 0.84
C LEU A 66 -12.34 19.28 0.86
N GLU A 67 -11.96 20.23 -0.01
CA GLU A 67 -12.64 21.51 -0.17
C GLU A 67 -14.10 21.30 -0.62
N GLU A 68 -14.31 20.47 -1.66
CA GLU A 68 -15.64 20.13 -2.16
C GLU A 68 -16.52 19.49 -1.06
N MET A 69 -15.96 18.56 -0.29
CA MET A 69 -16.67 17.91 0.84
C MET A 69 -16.98 18.86 2.00
N ALA A 70 -16.18 19.90 2.22
CA ALA A 70 -16.38 20.83 3.33
C ALA A 70 -17.44 21.90 3.03
N ILE A 71 -17.66 22.20 1.75
CA ILE A 71 -18.59 23.24 1.28
C ILE A 71 -19.95 22.63 0.87
N SER A 72 -20.03 21.30 0.71
CA SER A 72 -21.27 20.54 0.52
C SER A 72 -22.11 20.46 1.80
#